data_AF-A0A967U7M2-F1
#
_entry.id   AF-A0A967U7M2-F1
#
_cell.length_a   1.000
_cell.length_b   1.000
_cell.length_c   1.000
_cell.angle_alpha   90.00
_cell.angle_beta   90.00
_cell.angle_gamma   90.00
#
_symmetry.space_group_name_H-M   'P 1'
#
loop_
_entity.id
_entity.type
_entity.pdbx_description
1 polymer ?
#
loop_
_entity_poly.entity_id
_entity_poly.type
_entity_poly.pdbx_seq_one_letter_code
_entity_poly.pdbx_strand_id
1 'polypeptide(L)' 'RFAAVGVGGLLLTSDDGQTWGSVFTPTEADLYRIERFDDGTWILGADGTVLSSPDLLFWDPVA' A
#
# COMPACT_ATOMS: atom_id res chain seq x y z
N ARG A 1 6.85 10.44 -5.07
CA ARG A 1 5.81 9.93 -4.14
C ARG A 1 6.27 8.62 -3.54
N PHE A 2 6.12 8.49 -2.24
CA PHE A 2 6.59 7.39 -1.41
C PHE A 2 5.40 6.69 -0.77
N ALA A 3 5.58 5.41 -0.45
CA ALA A 3 4.63 4.62 0.31
C ALA A 3 5.38 3.80 1.36
N ALA A 4 4.76 3.58 2.51
CA ALA A 4 5.26 2.75 3.58
C ALA A 4 4.11 1.90 4.14
N VAL A 5 4.41 0.65 4.46
CA VAL A 5 3.43 -0.34 4.94
C VAL A 5 3.85 -0.94 6.28
N GLY A 6 2.89 -1.51 7.01
CA GLY A 6 3.19 -2.20 8.26
C GLY A 6 2.04 -3.01 8.82
N VAL A 7 2.09 -3.23 10.14
CA VAL A 7 1.17 -4.06 10.92
C VAL A 7 -0.25 -3.51 10.89
N GLY A 8 -1.25 -4.40 10.93
CA GLY A 8 -2.65 -4.01 11.10
C GLY A 8 -3.20 -3.23 9.90
N GLY A 9 -2.74 -3.52 8.69
CA GLY A 9 -3.14 -2.79 7.49
C GLY A 9 -2.56 -1.38 7.39
N LEU A 10 -1.54 -1.02 8.19
CA LEU A 10 -0.95 0.33 8.14
C LEU A 10 -0.42 0.64 6.74
N LEU A 11 -0.87 1.77 6.18
CA LEU A 11 -0.38 2.33 4.95
C LEU A 11 -0.27 3.85 5.06
N LEU A 12 0.93 4.35 4.76
CA LEU A 12 1.23 5.78 4.72
C LEU A 12 1.73 6.16 3.33
N THR A 13 1.40 7.37 2.89
CA THR A 13 1.96 7.95 1.66
C THR A 13 2.51 9.35 1.91
N SER A 14 3.45 9.74 1.05
CA SER A 14 4.11 11.04 1.12
C SER A 14 4.52 11.52 -0.27
N ASP A 15 4.36 12.80 -0.55
CA ASP A 15 4.83 13.39 -1.81
C ASP A 15 6.32 13.75 -1.74
N ASP A 16 6.83 14.10 -0.56
CA ASP A 16 8.17 14.63 -0.32
C ASP A 16 9.09 13.71 0.52
N GLY A 17 8.55 12.65 1.10
CA GLY A 17 9.26 11.71 1.98
C GLY A 17 9.44 12.22 3.42
N GLN A 18 8.94 13.41 3.75
CA GLN A 18 9.08 14.05 5.06
C GLN A 18 7.75 14.10 5.81
N THR A 19 6.67 14.46 5.12
CA THR A 19 5.32 14.52 5.69
C THR A 19 4.50 13.33 5.21
N TRP A 20 3.93 12.58 6.14
CA TRP A 20 3.22 11.33 5.84
C TRP A 20 1.76 11.43 6.23
N GLY A 21 0.88 10.99 5.33
CA GLY A 21 -0.57 10.86 5.57
C GLY A 21 -0.99 9.40 5.55
N SER A 22 -1.91 9.01 6.44
CA SER A 22 -2.53 7.70 6.39
C SER A 22 -3.49 7.61 5.21
N VAL A 23 -3.50 6.44 4.58
CA VAL A 23 -4.42 6.11 3.48
C VAL A 23 -5.25 4.92 3.93
N PHE A 24 -6.54 4.93 3.57
CA PHE A 24 -7.42 3.81 3.84
C PHE A 24 -6.91 2.53 3.15
N THR A 25 -6.95 1.41 3.88
CA THR A 25 -6.66 0.08 3.37
C THR A 25 -7.87 -0.81 3.56
N PRO A 26 -8.25 -1.63 2.56
CA PRO A 26 -9.41 -2.51 2.65
C PRO A 26 -9.12 -3.80 3.43
N THR A 27 -8.14 -3.80 4.32
CA THR A 27 -7.66 -4.98 5.06
C THR A 27 -7.02 -4.57 6.38
N GLU A 28 -7.14 -5.42 7.39
CA GLU A 28 -6.42 -5.29 8.67
C GLU A 28 -5.20 -6.22 8.72
N ALA A 29 -4.92 -6.98 7.65
CA ALA A 29 -3.77 -7.87 7.57
C ALA A 29 -2.44 -7.08 7.59
N ASP A 30 -1.40 -7.69 8.15
CA ASP A 30 -0.06 -7.11 8.11
C ASP A 30 0.43 -7.02 6.66
N LEU A 31 0.98 -5.86 6.30
CA LEU A 31 1.49 -5.57 4.98
C LEU A 31 3.03 -5.57 5.02
N TYR A 32 3.67 -6.35 4.14
CA TYR A 32 5.09 -6.69 4.28
C TYR A 32 5.98 -6.09 3.19
N ARG A 33 5.44 -5.91 1.98
CA ARG A 33 6.24 -5.50 0.83
C ARG A 33 5.46 -4.56 -0.07
N ILE A 34 6.17 -3.59 -0.63
CA ILE A 34 5.72 -2.74 -1.74
C ILE A 34 6.60 -3.08 -2.95
N GLU A 35 6.01 -3.27 -4.11
CA GLU A 35 6.70 -3.46 -5.39
C GLU A 35 6.11 -2.54 -6.46
N ARG A 36 6.95 -1.96 -7.32
CA ARG A 36 6.50 -1.11 -8.43
C ARG A 36 6.63 -1.88 -9.75
N PHE A 37 5.56 -1.86 -10.54
CA PHE A 37 5.47 -2.43 -11.88
C PHE A 37 5.09 -1.34 -12.89
N ASP A 38 5.05 -1.71 -14.18
CA ASP A 38 4.69 -0.78 -15.27
C ASP A 38 3.24 -0.31 -15.19
N ASP A 39 2.34 -1.13 -14.64
CA ASP A 39 0.90 -0.86 -14.52
C ASP A 39 0.48 -0.23 -13.18
N GLY A 40 1.41 -0.12 -12.23
CA GLY A 40 1.10 0.44 -10.91
C GLY A 40 2.04 -0.03 -9.81
N THR A 41 1.56 0.07 -8.58
CA THR A 41 2.26 -0.36 -7.37
C THR A 41 1.44 -1.41 -6.67
N TRP A 42 2.11 -2.45 -6.19
CA TRP A 42 1.48 -3.58 -5.53
C TRP A 42 1.99 -3.69 -4.10
N ILE A 43 1.09 -4.07 -3.19
CA ILE A 43 1.41 -4.41 -1.81
C ILE A 43 1.07 -5.87 -1.57
N LEU A 44 1.98 -6.57 -0.88
CA LEU A 44 1.83 -7.97 -0.51
C LEU A 44 1.82 -8.06 1.03
N GLY A 45 0.89 -8.82 1.58
CA GLY A 45 0.70 -8.97 3.02
C GLY A 45 0.34 -10.40 3.46
N ALA A 46 -0.05 -10.53 4.72
CA ALA A 46 -0.51 -11.79 5.33
C ALA A 46 -1.80 -12.31 4.68
N ASP A 47 -2.10 -13.58 4.92
CA ASP A 47 -3.34 -14.25 4.49
C ASP A 47 -3.63 -14.16 2.97
N GLY A 48 -2.58 -14.06 2.16
CA GLY A 48 -2.70 -13.92 0.71
C GLY A 48 -3.14 -12.52 0.26
N THR A 49 -3.07 -11.52 1.14
CA THR A 49 -3.42 -10.13 0.82
C THR A 49 -2.53 -9.60 -0.31
N VAL A 50 -3.18 -9.18 -1.39
CA VAL A 50 -2.54 -8.44 -2.48
C VAL A 50 -3.39 -7.21 -2.78
N LEU A 51 -2.78 -6.03 -2.71
CA LEU A 51 -3.41 -4.77 -3.10
C LEU A 51 -2.68 -4.16 -4.28
N SER A 52 -3.38 -3.47 -5.17
CA SER A 52 -2.79 -2.72 -6.27
C SER A 52 -3.27 -1.28 -6.30
N SER A 53 -2.44 -0.38 -6.81
CA SER A 53 -2.75 1.03 -6.96
C SER A 53 -1.99 1.65 -8.13
N PRO A 54 -2.66 2.35 -9.05
CA PRO A 54 -1.99 3.09 -10.12
C PRO A 54 -1.35 4.40 -9.62
N ASP A 55 -1.85 5.00 -8.53
CA ASP A 55 -1.56 6.38 -8.14
C ASP A 55 -1.11 6.57 -6.67
N LEU A 56 -1.14 5.51 -5.87
CA LEU A 56 -0.92 5.49 -4.41
C LEU A 56 -1.98 6.25 -3.59
N LEU A 57 -3.12 6.63 -4.17
CA LEU A 57 -4.25 7.24 -3.44
C LEU A 57 -5.31 6.21 -3.06
N PHE A 58 -5.59 5.30 -3.99
CA PHE A 58 -6.60 4.26 -3.82
C PHE A 58 -5.98 2.89 -4.02
N TRP A 59 -6.32 1.94 -3.15
CA TRP A 59 -5.76 0.60 -3.14
C TRP A 59 -6.88 -0.42 -3.20
N ASP A 60 -6.87 -1.20 -4.27
CA ASP A 60 -7.88 -2.22 -4.55
C ASP A 60 -7.30 -3.62 -4.31
N PRO A 61 -8.05 -4.54 -3.68
CA PRO A 61 -7.67 -5.94 -3.63
C PRO A 61 -7.52 -6.51 -5.03
N VAL A 62 -6.44 -7.25 -5.27
CA VAL A 62 -6.26 -8.02 -6.51
C VAL A 62 -6.94 -9.38 -6.32
N ALA A 63 -7.79 -9.76 -7.28
CA ALA A 63 -8.47 -11.06 -7.31
C ALA A 63 -7.65 -12.13 -8.04
#